data_AF-A0A1J3J9Y6-F1
#
_entry.id   AF-A0A1J3J9Y6-F1
#
_cell.length_a   1.000
_cell.length_b   1.000
_cell.length_c   1.000
_cell.angle_alpha   90.00
_cell.angle_beta   90.00
_cell.angle_gamma   90.00
#
_symmetry.space_group_name_H-M   'P 1'
#
loop_
_entity.id
_entity.type
_entity.pdbx_description
1 polymer ?
#
loop_
_entity_poly.entity_id
_entity_poly.type
_entity_poly.pdbx_seq_one_letter_code
_entity_poly.pdbx_strand_id
1 'polypeptide(L)'
;TPAGEYLTAALNDFDPDQYEGLAAIADGANKLLMLVLAAVIKAGASREHEILAEIRDAVFSFIRKIEPRRVMDTMLVSRVRILYIRSLLARSPELQSIKVSPVERFLEKPFTGRTRSSSGSSSPGRSPVRYYEEQIHGFKVNLKPEKKSKLVSVVSRIRGHEQDTGRQQVTGGKLREIQDEAKSFAIGNKPLAALFVHTPAGELQRQIRSWLAESFEFLSVTADDVSGGTTGQLELLSTAIMDGWMAGVGAAVPPHTDALGQLLSEYAKRVYTSQMQHLKDIAGTLASEEAEDAGQVAKLRSALESVDHKRRKILQQMRSDAALFTLEVGSSPVQNPSTAAEDSRLASLISLDAILKQVKEITRQASVHVLSKSKKKALLEALEELNERMPSLLDVDHPCAQREIATAHQLVETIPEQEDSLQDEKRPSIDSTSSAETDVSQWNVLQFNTGGSSAPFIIKCGANSNSELVIKADSRIQEPKGGEIVRVVPRPSVLESMSLEDMKQVFGQLPEALSSLALARTADGTRARYSRLYRTLAMKVPSLRDLVGELEKGGALKDTKST
;
A
#
# COMPACT_ATOMS: atom_id res chain seq x y z
N THR A 1 -16.13 -0.86 -0.43
CA THR A 1 -17.31 -0.88 -1.31
C THR A 1 -18.19 -2.03 -0.88
N PRO A 2 -19.53 -1.98 -1.04
CA PRO A 2 -20.39 -3.10 -0.61
C PRO A 2 -19.98 -4.45 -1.25
N ALA A 3 -19.52 -4.43 -2.50
CA ALA A 3 -19.01 -5.62 -3.18
C ALA A 3 -17.67 -6.10 -2.61
N GLY A 4 -16.73 -5.18 -2.35
CA GLY A 4 -15.44 -5.53 -1.76
C GLY A 4 -15.56 -6.04 -0.32
N GLU A 5 -16.42 -5.44 0.50
CA GLU A 5 -16.73 -5.92 1.86
C GLU A 5 -17.30 -7.34 1.84
N TYR A 6 -18.30 -7.60 0.98
CA TYR A 6 -18.87 -8.93 0.80
C TYR A 6 -17.83 -9.95 0.35
N LEU A 7 -17.02 -9.62 -0.66
CA LEU A 7 -15.99 -10.53 -1.16
C LEU A 7 -14.91 -10.80 -0.11
N THR A 8 -14.51 -9.78 0.64
CA THR A 8 -13.51 -9.90 1.71
C THR A 8 -14.00 -10.86 2.79
N ALA A 9 -15.25 -10.69 3.26
CA ALA A 9 -15.87 -11.60 4.21
C ALA A 9 -15.96 -13.03 3.65
N ALA A 10 -16.54 -13.20 2.46
CA ALA A 10 -16.71 -14.50 1.83
C ALA A 10 -15.40 -15.26 1.59
N LEU A 11 -14.31 -14.56 1.22
CA LEU A 11 -12.99 -15.17 1.02
C LEU A 11 -12.34 -15.58 2.35
N ASN A 12 -12.47 -14.76 3.39
CA ASN A 12 -11.91 -15.04 4.71
C ASN A 12 -12.66 -16.18 5.42
N ASP A 13 -13.98 -16.21 5.29
CA ASP A 13 -14.86 -17.18 5.95
C ASP A 13 -14.86 -18.54 5.25
N PHE A 14 -14.36 -18.64 4.01
CA PHE A 14 -14.30 -19.89 3.28
C PHE A 14 -13.36 -20.89 3.97
N ASP A 15 -13.92 -21.89 4.64
CA ASP A 15 -13.16 -22.94 5.32
C ASP A 15 -13.25 -24.28 4.57
N PRO A 16 -12.16 -24.75 3.93
CA PRO A 16 -12.17 -25.97 3.13
C PRO A 16 -12.43 -27.23 3.96
N ASP A 17 -12.27 -27.19 5.29
CA ASP A 17 -12.51 -28.33 6.16
C ASP A 17 -14.00 -28.52 6.50
N GLN A 18 -14.85 -27.54 6.16
CA GLN A 18 -16.30 -27.63 6.30
C GLN A 18 -17.00 -28.29 5.10
N TYR A 19 -16.25 -28.65 4.05
CA TYR A 19 -16.79 -29.21 2.82
C TYR A 19 -16.46 -30.71 2.71
N GLU A 20 -17.46 -31.50 2.29
CA GLU A 20 -17.30 -32.93 2.05
C GLU A 20 -16.63 -33.21 0.70
N GLY A 21 -15.31 -33.39 0.72
CA GLY A 21 -14.52 -33.87 -0.41
C GLY A 21 -13.99 -32.78 -1.35
N LEU A 22 -13.00 -33.15 -2.18
CA LEU A 22 -12.27 -32.21 -3.04
C LEU A 22 -13.15 -31.53 -4.09
N ALA A 23 -14.20 -32.19 -4.58
CA ALA A 23 -15.10 -31.63 -5.58
C ALA A 23 -15.94 -30.47 -5.02
N ALA A 24 -16.44 -30.60 -3.79
CA ALA A 24 -17.20 -29.54 -3.13
C ALA A 24 -16.31 -28.33 -2.81
N ILE A 25 -15.07 -28.57 -2.35
CA ILE A 25 -14.08 -27.52 -2.14
C ILE A 25 -13.76 -26.82 -3.47
N ALA A 26 -13.55 -27.58 -4.56
CA ALA A 26 -13.27 -27.03 -5.88
C ALA A 26 -14.42 -26.13 -6.37
N ASP A 27 -15.67 -26.60 -6.27
CA ASP A 27 -16.85 -25.84 -6.69
C ASP A 27 -16.96 -24.51 -5.93
N GLY A 28 -16.87 -24.55 -4.59
CA GLY A 28 -16.91 -23.36 -3.75
C GLY A 28 -15.77 -22.38 -4.04
N ALA A 29 -14.53 -22.89 -4.11
CA ALA A 29 -13.36 -22.06 -4.33
C ALA A 29 -13.36 -21.38 -5.70
N ASN A 30 -13.70 -22.11 -6.75
CA ASN A 30 -13.74 -21.59 -8.11
C ASN A 30 -14.89 -20.59 -8.29
N LYS A 31 -16.04 -20.78 -7.64
CA LYS A 31 -17.12 -19.79 -7.61
C LYS A 31 -16.68 -18.47 -6.98
N LEU A 32 -15.93 -18.51 -5.88
CA LEU A 32 -15.40 -17.29 -5.26
C LEU A 32 -14.41 -16.56 -6.18
N LEU A 33 -13.49 -17.28 -6.82
CA LEU A 33 -12.57 -16.66 -7.80
C LEU A 33 -13.32 -16.06 -9.00
N MET A 34 -14.37 -16.71 -9.49
CA MET A 34 -15.22 -16.13 -10.54
C MET A 34 -15.94 -14.87 -10.06
N LEU A 35 -16.43 -14.82 -8.81
CA LEU A 35 -17.07 -13.63 -8.25
C LEU A 35 -16.07 -12.47 -8.13
N VAL A 36 -14.81 -12.74 -7.76
CA VAL A 36 -13.73 -11.75 -7.77
C VAL A 36 -13.55 -11.17 -9.18
N LEU A 37 -13.40 -12.02 -10.19
CA LEU A 37 -13.28 -11.58 -11.59
C LEU A 37 -14.49 -10.76 -12.04
N ALA A 38 -15.71 -11.24 -11.75
CA ALA A 38 -16.95 -10.59 -12.13
C ALA A 38 -17.09 -9.20 -11.48
N ALA A 39 -16.75 -9.07 -10.19
CA ALA A 39 -16.80 -7.79 -9.49
C ALA A 39 -15.82 -6.77 -10.08
N VAL A 40 -14.58 -7.20 -10.37
CA VAL A 40 -13.56 -6.33 -10.96
C VAL A 40 -13.97 -5.89 -12.37
N ILE A 41 -14.41 -6.83 -13.21
CA ILE A 41 -14.90 -6.52 -14.58
C ILE A 41 -16.10 -5.56 -14.52
N LYS A 42 -17.06 -5.82 -13.62
CA LYS A 42 -18.27 -4.99 -13.48
C LYS A 42 -17.96 -3.57 -12.99
N ALA A 43 -16.92 -3.39 -12.18
CA ALA A 43 -16.47 -2.07 -11.76
C ALA A 43 -15.88 -1.24 -12.90
N GLY A 44 -15.36 -1.91 -13.92
CA GLY A 44 -14.76 -1.31 -15.10
C GLY A 44 -13.47 -0.56 -14.79
N ALA A 45 -12.85 -0.01 -15.83
CA ALA A 45 -11.53 0.62 -15.76
C ALA A 45 -11.44 1.76 -14.72
N SER A 46 -12.55 2.47 -14.47
CA SER A 46 -12.58 3.60 -13.53
C SER A 46 -12.40 3.20 -12.06
N ARG A 47 -12.82 1.98 -11.66
CA ARG A 47 -12.83 1.53 -10.26
C ARG A 47 -12.19 0.17 -10.03
N GLU A 48 -11.69 -0.48 -11.09
CA GLU A 48 -10.96 -1.74 -11.03
C GLU A 48 -9.83 -1.70 -9.98
N HIS A 49 -9.03 -0.65 -9.98
CA HIS A 49 -7.91 -0.51 -9.06
C HIS A 49 -8.35 -0.34 -7.59
N GLU A 50 -9.49 0.31 -7.33
CA GLU A 50 -10.05 0.46 -5.99
C GLU A 50 -10.51 -0.89 -5.44
N ILE A 51 -11.25 -1.66 -6.24
CA ILE A 51 -11.73 -2.99 -5.84
C ILE A 51 -10.56 -3.94 -5.64
N LEU A 52 -9.60 -3.97 -6.58
CA LEU A 52 -8.41 -4.81 -6.44
C LEU A 52 -7.63 -4.46 -5.18
N ALA A 53 -7.44 -3.17 -4.87
CA ALA A 53 -6.78 -2.76 -3.64
C ALA A 53 -7.55 -3.17 -2.38
N GLU A 54 -8.88 -3.08 -2.40
CA GLU A 54 -9.76 -3.42 -1.27
C GLU A 54 -9.71 -4.92 -0.93
N ILE A 55 -9.80 -5.80 -1.93
CA ILE A 55 -9.91 -7.26 -1.70
C ILE A 55 -8.57 -8.00 -1.76
N ARG A 56 -7.46 -7.28 -1.99
CA ARG A 56 -6.12 -7.85 -2.25
C ARG A 56 -5.72 -8.91 -1.22
N ASP A 57 -5.69 -8.52 0.04
CA ASP A 57 -5.12 -9.35 1.11
C ASP A 57 -5.98 -10.61 1.33
N ALA A 58 -7.31 -10.48 1.24
CA ALA A 58 -8.25 -11.59 1.32
C ALA A 58 -8.09 -12.57 0.15
N VAL A 59 -7.98 -12.07 -1.08
CA VAL A 59 -7.80 -12.92 -2.27
C VAL A 59 -6.50 -13.71 -2.20
N PHE A 60 -5.38 -13.09 -1.85
CA PHE A 60 -4.10 -13.80 -1.80
C PHE A 60 -3.98 -14.75 -0.62
N SER A 61 -4.52 -14.37 0.54
CA SER A 61 -4.65 -15.29 1.68
C SER A 61 -5.49 -16.52 1.31
N PHE A 62 -6.62 -16.30 0.66
CA PHE A 62 -7.49 -17.36 0.15
C PHE A 62 -6.78 -18.28 -0.85
N ILE A 63 -6.14 -17.72 -1.89
CA ILE A 63 -5.39 -18.51 -2.89
C ILE A 63 -4.35 -19.36 -2.17
N ARG A 64 -3.50 -18.76 -1.32
CA ARG A 64 -2.45 -19.45 -0.58
C ARG A 64 -2.99 -20.58 0.30
N LYS A 65 -4.13 -20.37 0.95
CA LYS A 65 -4.81 -21.36 1.80
C LYS A 65 -5.31 -22.57 1.01
N ILE A 66 -5.78 -22.37 -0.22
CA ILE A 66 -6.36 -23.43 -1.06
C ILE A 66 -5.32 -24.11 -1.96
N GLU A 67 -4.24 -23.42 -2.31
CA GLU A 67 -3.17 -23.87 -3.22
C GLU A 67 -2.63 -25.30 -2.93
N PRO A 68 -2.38 -25.71 -1.66
CA PRO A 68 -1.90 -27.06 -1.36
C PRO A 68 -2.88 -28.17 -1.74
N ARG A 69 -4.18 -27.87 -1.82
CA ARG A 69 -5.25 -28.85 -2.13
C ARG A 69 -5.37 -29.12 -3.63
N ARG A 70 -4.79 -28.28 -4.50
CA ARG A 70 -4.80 -28.42 -5.97
C ARG A 70 -6.21 -28.55 -6.58
N VAL A 71 -7.18 -27.86 -5.98
CA VAL A 71 -8.61 -27.88 -6.39
C VAL A 71 -9.06 -26.63 -7.17
N MET A 72 -8.23 -25.59 -7.22
CA MET A 72 -8.51 -24.38 -7.98
C MET A 72 -8.27 -24.59 -9.47
N ASP A 73 -9.15 -24.01 -10.29
CA ASP A 73 -8.94 -23.86 -11.72
C ASP A 73 -7.76 -22.90 -11.95
N THR A 74 -6.70 -23.41 -12.56
CA THR A 74 -5.46 -22.66 -12.77
C THR A 74 -5.63 -21.52 -13.79
N MET A 75 -6.60 -21.59 -14.70
CA MET A 75 -6.93 -20.47 -15.59
C MET A 75 -7.61 -19.33 -14.81
N LEU A 76 -8.48 -19.64 -13.85
CA LEU A 76 -9.09 -18.63 -12.98
C LEU A 76 -8.03 -17.95 -12.12
N VAL A 77 -7.13 -18.74 -11.51
CA VAL A 77 -5.99 -18.21 -10.74
C VAL A 77 -5.14 -17.29 -11.62
N SER A 78 -4.80 -17.71 -12.84
CA SER A 78 -4.06 -16.88 -13.79
C SER A 78 -4.75 -15.55 -14.07
N ARG A 79 -6.03 -15.57 -14.40
CA ARG A 79 -6.81 -14.35 -14.70
C ARG A 79 -6.81 -13.40 -13.50
N VAL A 80 -7.04 -13.91 -12.30
CA VAL A 80 -7.01 -13.11 -11.07
C VAL A 80 -5.63 -12.47 -10.86
N ARG A 81 -4.55 -13.25 -10.93
CA ARG A 81 -3.19 -12.72 -10.76
C ARG A 81 -2.80 -11.70 -11.84
N ILE A 82 -3.20 -11.93 -13.09
CA ILE A 82 -2.96 -10.99 -14.19
C ILE A 82 -3.61 -9.63 -13.90
N LEU A 83 -4.83 -9.58 -13.32
CA LEU A 83 -5.47 -8.32 -12.94
C LEU A 83 -4.61 -7.53 -11.92
N TYR A 84 -4.11 -8.21 -10.89
CA TYR A 84 -3.24 -7.57 -9.90
C TYR A 84 -1.92 -7.09 -10.49
N ILE A 85 -1.26 -7.91 -11.33
CA ILE A 85 0.00 -7.52 -11.96
C ILE A 85 -0.23 -6.34 -12.92
N ARG A 86 -1.31 -6.36 -13.71
CA ARG A 86 -1.63 -5.23 -14.62
C ARG A 86 -1.99 -3.97 -13.86
N SER A 87 -2.71 -4.08 -12.74
CA SER A 87 -2.97 -2.93 -11.85
C SER A 87 -1.66 -2.34 -11.31
N LEU A 88 -0.69 -3.19 -10.95
CA LEU A 88 0.64 -2.75 -10.54
C LEU A 88 1.40 -2.07 -11.69
N LEU A 89 1.41 -2.67 -12.89
CA LEU A 89 2.03 -2.11 -14.09
C LEU A 89 1.48 -0.73 -14.47
N ALA A 90 0.17 -0.54 -14.35
CA ALA A 90 -0.48 0.74 -14.66
C ALA A 90 -0.07 1.88 -13.73
N ARG A 91 0.35 1.54 -12.50
CA ARG A 91 0.65 2.51 -11.42
C ARG A 91 2.14 2.73 -11.17
N SER A 92 2.99 1.88 -11.74
CA SER A 92 4.43 1.86 -11.47
C SER A 92 5.24 2.05 -12.76
N PRO A 93 5.76 3.27 -13.03
CA PRO A 93 6.55 3.55 -14.23
C PRO A 93 7.83 2.69 -14.30
N GLU A 94 8.42 2.33 -13.17
CA GLU A 94 9.60 1.47 -13.07
C GLU A 94 9.40 0.07 -13.66
N LEU A 95 8.15 -0.39 -13.76
CA LEU A 95 7.80 -1.67 -14.38
C LEU A 95 7.46 -1.54 -15.87
N GLN A 96 7.01 -0.38 -16.33
CA GLN A 96 6.69 -0.12 -17.75
C GLN A 96 7.93 -0.18 -18.64
N SER A 97 9.11 0.06 -18.07
CA SER A 97 10.40 -0.03 -18.77
C SER A 97 10.91 -1.46 -18.99
N ILE A 98 10.24 -2.47 -18.42
CA ILE A 98 10.65 -3.87 -18.53
C ILE A 98 10.47 -4.35 -19.96
N LYS A 99 11.57 -4.77 -20.60
CA LYS A 99 11.53 -5.41 -21.91
C LYS A 99 11.15 -6.89 -21.75
N VAL A 100 10.14 -7.31 -22.50
CA VAL A 100 9.68 -8.70 -22.51
C VAL A 100 10.09 -9.38 -23.81
N SER A 101 10.46 -10.66 -23.73
CA SER A 101 10.76 -11.48 -24.91
C SER A 101 9.52 -11.59 -25.79
N PRO A 102 9.65 -11.45 -27.13
CA PRO A 102 8.51 -11.57 -28.02
C PRO A 102 8.05 -13.04 -28.13
N VAL A 103 6.83 -13.27 -28.60
CA VAL A 103 6.19 -14.60 -28.56
C VAL A 103 6.97 -15.67 -29.31
N GLU A 104 7.69 -15.30 -30.38
CA GLU A 104 8.43 -16.23 -31.24
C GLU A 104 9.58 -16.90 -30.49
N ARG A 105 10.10 -16.27 -29.42
CA ARG A 105 11.11 -16.91 -28.55
C ARG A 105 10.56 -18.07 -27.73
N PHE A 106 9.24 -18.12 -27.55
CA PHE A 106 8.56 -19.19 -26.83
C PHE A 106 8.03 -20.28 -27.75
N LEU A 107 8.23 -20.19 -29.07
CA LEU A 107 7.72 -21.15 -30.05
C LEU A 107 8.89 -21.74 -30.85
N GLU A 108 9.06 -23.07 -30.83
CA GLU A 108 10.11 -23.72 -31.62
C GLU A 108 9.73 -23.82 -33.09
N LYS A 109 10.62 -23.36 -33.98
CA LYS A 109 10.43 -23.55 -35.43
C LYS A 109 10.32 -25.05 -35.76
N PRO A 110 9.26 -25.50 -36.45
CA PRO A 110 9.16 -26.88 -36.88
C PRO A 110 10.29 -27.22 -37.86
N PHE A 111 10.83 -28.43 -37.75
CA PHE A 111 12.04 -28.90 -38.43
C PHE A 111 12.12 -28.51 -39.93
N THR A 112 12.87 -27.46 -40.24
CA THR A 112 13.64 -27.39 -41.49
C THR A 112 14.94 -28.15 -41.27
N GLY A 113 15.22 -29.16 -42.09
CA GLY A 113 16.28 -30.13 -41.85
C GLY A 113 17.65 -29.55 -41.45
N ARG A 114 18.26 -30.19 -40.44
CA ARG A 114 19.71 -30.29 -40.20
C ARG A 114 20.53 -29.03 -40.54
N THR A 115 20.39 -27.95 -39.78
CA THR A 115 21.48 -26.97 -39.68
C THR A 115 22.56 -27.55 -38.77
N ARG A 116 23.67 -27.94 -39.39
CA ARG A 116 24.94 -28.21 -38.70
C ARG A 116 25.25 -26.99 -37.83
N SER A 117 25.67 -27.24 -36.60
CA SER A 117 26.41 -26.31 -35.76
C SER A 117 27.45 -25.56 -36.60
N SER A 118 27.21 -24.28 -36.87
CA SER A 118 28.22 -23.37 -37.41
C SER A 118 28.89 -22.65 -36.24
N SER A 119 29.97 -23.23 -35.77
CA SER A 119 31.01 -22.53 -35.03
C SER A 119 31.62 -21.42 -35.92
N GLY A 120 31.67 -20.19 -35.41
CA GLY A 120 32.67 -19.20 -35.79
C GLY A 120 32.24 -18.13 -36.80
N SER A 121 31.89 -16.95 -36.29
CA SER A 121 32.27 -15.69 -36.92
C SER A 121 32.40 -14.60 -35.84
N SER A 122 33.60 -14.49 -35.29
CA SER A 122 34.02 -13.39 -34.42
C SER A 122 34.23 -12.14 -35.28
N SER A 123 33.46 -11.08 -35.05
CA SER A 123 33.78 -9.73 -35.52
C SER A 123 34.24 -8.88 -34.32
N PRO A 124 35.45 -8.31 -34.35
CA PRO A 124 35.95 -7.45 -33.29
C PRO A 124 35.39 -6.03 -33.50
N GLY A 125 34.65 -5.48 -32.54
CA GLY A 125 34.28 -4.07 -32.64
C GLY A 125 33.15 -3.53 -31.75
N ARG A 126 32.42 -4.36 -31.01
CA ARG A 126 31.51 -3.88 -29.96
C ARG A 126 31.53 -4.82 -28.77
N SER A 127 31.90 -4.29 -27.62
CA SER A 127 31.81 -4.95 -26.31
C SER A 127 30.39 -5.50 -26.12
N PRO A 128 30.19 -6.83 -25.99
CA PRO A 128 28.89 -7.37 -25.63
C PRO A 128 28.69 -7.11 -24.15
N VAL A 129 27.69 -6.28 -23.84
CA VAL A 129 27.06 -6.29 -22.51
C VAL A 129 26.61 -7.74 -22.28
N ARG A 130 27.14 -8.38 -21.24
CA ARG A 130 26.80 -9.76 -20.88
C ARG A 130 25.31 -9.83 -20.54
N TYR A 131 24.49 -10.22 -21.51
CA TYR A 131 23.17 -10.74 -21.22
C TYR A 131 23.37 -12.12 -20.59
N TYR A 132 22.79 -12.35 -19.41
CA TYR A 132 22.48 -13.71 -18.99
C TYR A 132 21.39 -14.22 -19.95
N GLU A 133 21.82 -14.79 -21.07
CA GLU A 133 20.95 -15.38 -22.07
C GLU A 133 20.50 -16.74 -21.52
N GLU A 134 19.46 -16.72 -20.70
CA GLU A 134 18.77 -17.94 -20.29
C GLU A 134 18.17 -18.54 -21.57
N GLN A 135 18.73 -19.65 -22.02
CA GLN A 135 18.33 -20.32 -23.25
C GLN A 135 16.92 -20.90 -23.05
N ILE A 136 15.89 -20.10 -23.38
CA ILE A 136 14.49 -20.54 -23.32
C ILE A 136 14.34 -21.66 -24.35
N HIS A 137 14.16 -22.89 -23.87
CA HIS A 137 13.68 -23.98 -24.73
C HIS A 137 12.28 -23.57 -25.19
N GLY A 138 12.00 -23.62 -26.49
CA GLY A 138 10.72 -23.15 -27.00
C GLY A 138 9.63 -24.21 -26.80
N PHE A 139 8.37 -23.79 -26.92
CA PHE A 139 7.25 -24.72 -27.02
C PHE A 139 7.18 -25.30 -28.43
N LYS A 140 7.19 -26.63 -28.52
CA LYS A 140 7.17 -27.35 -29.79
C LYS A 140 5.76 -27.77 -30.18
N VAL A 141 5.26 -27.24 -31.29
CA VAL A 141 3.94 -27.62 -31.84
C VAL A 141 4.09 -28.85 -32.74
N ASN A 142 3.75 -30.04 -32.23
CA ASN A 142 3.87 -31.30 -32.96
C ASN A 142 2.64 -31.61 -33.82
N LEU A 143 2.54 -30.97 -34.98
CA LEU A 143 1.55 -31.32 -36.01
C LEU A 143 2.16 -32.35 -36.97
N LYS A 144 2.26 -33.62 -36.54
CA LYS A 144 2.68 -34.69 -37.46
C LYS A 144 1.62 -34.88 -38.54
N PRO A 145 1.99 -35.02 -39.82
CA PRO A 145 1.06 -35.53 -40.81
C PRO A 145 0.76 -36.99 -40.44
N GLU A 146 -0.47 -37.30 -40.03
CA GLU A 146 -0.88 -38.67 -39.77
C GLU A 146 -0.66 -39.53 -41.03
N LYS A 147 0.35 -40.42 -40.98
CA LYS A 147 0.49 -41.48 -41.98
C LYS A 147 -0.67 -42.43 -41.77
N LYS A 148 -1.73 -42.29 -42.58
CA LYS A 148 -2.87 -43.21 -42.60
C LYS A 148 -2.35 -44.66 -42.67
N SER A 149 -2.61 -45.45 -41.63
CA SER A 149 -2.29 -46.88 -41.61
C SER A 149 -3.02 -47.55 -42.78
N LYS A 150 -2.30 -48.33 -43.61
CA LYS A 150 -2.82 -48.93 -44.84
C LYS A 150 -4.07 -49.80 -44.63
N LEU A 151 -4.30 -50.28 -43.40
CA LEU A 151 -5.47 -51.07 -43.02
C LEU A 151 -6.77 -50.25 -42.96
N VAL A 152 -6.71 -48.98 -42.54
CA VAL A 152 -7.89 -48.09 -42.48
C VAL A 152 -8.39 -47.72 -43.88
N SER A 153 -7.47 -47.59 -44.84
CA SER A 153 -7.79 -47.29 -46.25
C SER A 153 -8.59 -48.41 -46.93
N VAL A 154 -8.31 -49.67 -46.60
CA VAL A 154 -8.97 -50.83 -47.23
C VAL A 154 -10.39 -51.01 -46.68
N VAL A 155 -10.58 -50.85 -45.37
CA VAL A 155 -11.92 -50.99 -44.74
C VAL A 155 -12.86 -49.85 -45.16
N SER A 156 -12.35 -48.63 -45.36
CA SER A 156 -13.17 -47.51 -45.87
C SER A 156 -13.60 -47.69 -47.33
N ARG A 157 -12.83 -48.43 -48.16
CA ARG A 157 -13.21 -48.71 -49.56
C ARG A 157 -14.28 -49.79 -49.70
N ILE A 158 -14.37 -50.74 -48.78
CA ILE A 158 -15.32 -51.86 -48.86
C ILE A 158 -16.75 -51.42 -48.44
N ARG A 159 -16.90 -50.32 -47.70
CA ARG A 159 -18.22 -49.82 -47.22
C ARG A 159 -18.82 -48.69 -48.08
N GLY A 160 -18.27 -48.38 -49.25
CA GLY A 160 -18.91 -47.43 -50.19
C GLY A 160 -19.11 -46.01 -49.63
N HIS A 161 -18.22 -45.51 -48.77
CA HIS A 161 -18.14 -44.08 -48.50
C HIS A 161 -17.32 -43.43 -49.61
N GLU A 162 -17.94 -42.56 -50.41
CA GLU A 162 -17.21 -41.57 -51.20
C GLU A 162 -16.28 -40.81 -50.25
N GLN A 163 -15.00 -40.94 -50.55
CA GLN A 163 -13.92 -40.52 -49.68
C GLN A 163 -13.64 -39.06 -50.02
N ASP A 164 -14.07 -38.14 -49.15
CA ASP A 164 -13.55 -36.76 -49.11
C ASP A 164 -12.06 -36.82 -48.73
N THR A 165 -11.24 -37.18 -49.71
CA THR A 165 -9.79 -37.13 -49.65
C THR A 165 -9.36 -35.69 -49.82
N GLY A 166 -9.14 -34.94 -48.73
CA GLY A 166 -8.48 -33.65 -48.91
C GLY A 166 -8.22 -32.71 -47.75
N ARG A 167 -8.75 -32.90 -46.52
CA ARG A 167 -8.48 -31.92 -45.44
C ARG A 167 -8.04 -32.59 -44.14
N GLN A 168 -6.80 -32.32 -43.78
CA GLN A 168 -6.14 -32.76 -42.54
C GLN A 168 -6.72 -31.94 -41.38
N GLN A 169 -7.88 -32.35 -40.87
CA GLN A 169 -8.51 -31.68 -39.73
C GLN A 169 -7.85 -32.10 -38.42
N VAL A 170 -7.43 -31.12 -37.62
CA VAL A 170 -6.92 -31.36 -36.26
C VAL A 170 -8.08 -31.92 -35.43
N THR A 171 -7.93 -33.15 -34.93
CA THR A 171 -8.96 -33.80 -34.11
C THR A 171 -9.01 -33.18 -32.72
N GLY A 172 -10.18 -33.23 -32.07
CA GLY A 172 -10.35 -32.72 -30.70
C GLY A 172 -9.39 -33.37 -29.68
N GLY A 173 -9.05 -34.65 -29.87
CA GLY A 173 -8.03 -35.34 -29.07
C GLY A 173 -6.64 -34.72 -29.23
N LYS A 174 -6.26 -34.31 -30.46
CA LYS A 174 -4.98 -33.67 -30.72
C LYS A 174 -4.91 -32.25 -30.14
N LEU A 175 -6.02 -31.50 -30.18
CA LEU A 175 -6.11 -30.19 -29.52
C LEU A 175 -5.90 -30.30 -28.01
N ARG A 176 -6.49 -31.33 -27.38
CA ARG A 176 -6.30 -31.59 -25.95
C ARG A 176 -4.85 -31.93 -25.61
N GLU A 177 -4.20 -32.77 -26.42
CA GLU A 177 -2.78 -33.10 -26.26
C GLU A 177 -1.90 -31.84 -26.35
N ILE A 178 -2.14 -30.99 -27.37
CA ILE A 178 -1.42 -29.71 -27.52
C ILE A 178 -1.65 -28.80 -26.32
N GLN A 179 -2.89 -28.72 -25.83
CA GLN A 179 -3.22 -27.92 -24.65
C GLN A 179 -2.51 -28.43 -23.39
N ASP A 180 -2.45 -29.75 -23.18
CA ASP A 180 -1.76 -30.37 -22.04
C ASP A 180 -0.23 -30.21 -22.13
N GLU A 181 0.36 -30.32 -23.33
CA GLU A 181 1.77 -30.03 -23.59
C GLU A 181 2.09 -28.55 -23.35
N ALA A 182 1.25 -27.64 -23.87
CA ALA A 182 1.37 -26.20 -23.67
C ALA A 182 1.27 -25.83 -22.18
N LYS A 183 0.32 -26.46 -21.46
CA LYS A 183 0.22 -26.31 -20.00
C LYS A 183 1.51 -26.71 -19.32
N SER A 184 2.01 -27.90 -19.62
CA SER A 184 3.25 -28.42 -19.02
C SER A 184 4.45 -27.52 -19.27
N PHE A 185 4.56 -26.95 -20.48
CA PHE A 185 5.59 -25.98 -20.85
C PHE A 185 5.54 -24.68 -20.04
N ALA A 186 4.33 -24.22 -19.70
CA ALA A 186 4.13 -22.94 -19.04
C ALA A 186 4.28 -23.00 -17.50
N ILE A 187 4.26 -24.19 -16.90
CA ILE A 187 4.45 -24.36 -15.46
C ILE A 187 5.80 -23.78 -15.04
N GLY A 188 5.79 -22.83 -14.10
CA GLY A 188 7.00 -22.18 -13.60
C GLY A 188 7.72 -21.25 -14.59
N ASN A 189 7.18 -21.06 -15.81
CA ASN A 189 7.81 -20.24 -16.84
C ASN A 189 7.55 -18.74 -16.60
N LYS A 190 8.41 -18.10 -15.79
CA LYS A 190 8.30 -16.67 -15.46
C LYS A 190 8.42 -15.74 -16.68
N PRO A 191 9.34 -15.96 -17.65
CA PRO A 191 9.38 -15.15 -18.86
C PRO A 191 8.08 -15.21 -19.67
N LEU A 192 7.43 -16.37 -19.75
CA LEU A 192 6.13 -16.52 -20.40
C LEU A 192 5.03 -15.79 -19.60
N ALA A 193 5.04 -15.90 -18.27
CA ALA A 193 4.12 -15.13 -17.42
C ALA A 193 4.27 -13.61 -17.65
N ALA A 194 5.51 -13.12 -17.83
CA ALA A 194 5.78 -11.73 -18.19
C ALA A 194 5.16 -11.35 -19.55
N LEU A 195 5.24 -12.23 -20.56
CA LEU A 195 4.56 -12.03 -21.85
C LEU A 195 3.05 -11.84 -21.68
N PHE A 196 2.39 -12.67 -20.88
CA PHE A 196 0.94 -12.59 -20.65
C PHE A 196 0.48 -11.28 -19.98
N VAL A 197 1.26 -10.76 -19.04
CA VAL A 197 0.86 -9.54 -18.31
C VAL A 197 1.14 -8.27 -19.11
N HIS A 198 2.20 -8.25 -19.91
CA HIS A 198 2.62 -7.09 -20.71
C HIS A 198 1.99 -7.04 -22.11
N THR A 199 1.46 -8.15 -22.62
CA THR A 199 0.81 -8.20 -23.93
C THR A 199 -0.70 -8.38 -23.78
N PRO A 200 -1.55 -7.56 -24.44
CA PRO A 200 -2.99 -7.79 -24.48
C PRO A 200 -3.31 -9.17 -25.05
N ALA A 201 -4.32 -9.85 -24.49
CA ALA A 201 -4.62 -11.24 -24.87
C ALA A 201 -4.95 -11.41 -26.37
N GLY A 202 -5.70 -10.47 -26.94
CA GLY A 202 -6.02 -10.49 -28.38
C GLY A 202 -4.80 -10.28 -29.28
N GLU A 203 -3.82 -9.50 -28.82
CA GLU A 203 -2.55 -9.31 -29.53
C GLU A 203 -1.70 -10.57 -29.48
N LEU A 204 -1.58 -11.18 -28.30
CA LEU A 204 -0.82 -12.42 -28.12
C LEU A 204 -1.42 -13.55 -28.97
N GLN A 205 -2.74 -13.71 -28.96
CA GLN A 205 -3.42 -14.70 -29.79
C GLN A 205 -3.20 -14.43 -31.29
N ARG A 206 -3.23 -13.16 -31.72
CA ARG A 206 -2.92 -12.78 -33.10
C ARG A 206 -1.51 -13.21 -33.49
N GLN A 207 -0.50 -12.93 -32.66
CA GLN A 207 0.89 -13.27 -32.95
C GLN A 207 1.10 -14.80 -33.01
N ILE A 208 0.47 -15.58 -32.12
CA ILE A 208 0.51 -17.04 -32.18
C ILE A 208 -0.11 -17.56 -33.49
N ARG A 209 -1.25 -17.01 -33.91
CA ARG A 209 -1.88 -17.38 -35.19
C ARG A 209 -0.99 -17.06 -36.38
N SER A 210 -0.37 -15.88 -36.40
CA SER A 210 0.58 -15.49 -37.45
C SER A 210 1.75 -16.46 -37.51
N TRP A 211 2.34 -16.79 -36.37
CA TRP A 211 3.43 -17.76 -36.29
C TRP A 211 3.02 -19.16 -36.78
N LEU A 212 1.82 -19.63 -36.42
CA LEU A 212 1.31 -20.93 -36.87
C LEU A 212 1.12 -20.96 -38.40
N ALA A 213 0.58 -19.88 -38.98
CA ALA A 213 0.40 -19.78 -40.43
C ALA A 213 1.76 -19.74 -41.17
N GLU A 214 2.77 -19.06 -40.62
CA GLU A 214 4.12 -19.03 -41.18
C GLU A 214 4.85 -20.37 -41.05
N SER A 215 4.62 -21.08 -39.94
CA SER A 215 5.36 -22.31 -39.60
C SER A 215 4.77 -23.57 -40.23
N PHE A 216 3.49 -23.56 -40.59
CA PHE A 216 2.78 -24.71 -41.14
C PHE A 216 2.02 -24.32 -42.41
N GLU A 217 2.66 -24.54 -43.57
CA GLU A 217 2.15 -24.16 -44.89
C GLU A 217 0.75 -24.70 -45.20
N PHE A 218 0.39 -25.89 -44.70
CA PHE A 218 -0.94 -26.46 -44.90
C PHE A 218 -2.05 -25.71 -44.14
N LEU A 219 -1.70 -24.92 -43.12
CA LEU A 219 -2.62 -24.04 -42.41
C LEU A 219 -2.77 -22.67 -43.09
N SER A 220 -1.82 -22.29 -43.97
CA SER A 220 -1.81 -20.97 -44.64
C SER A 220 -2.45 -20.96 -46.02
N VAL A 221 -2.82 -22.11 -46.60
CA VAL A 221 -3.55 -22.18 -47.87
C VAL A 221 -4.96 -21.59 -47.70
N THR A 222 -5.10 -20.30 -48.00
CA THR A 222 -6.34 -19.69 -48.43
C THR A 222 -6.63 -20.17 -49.85
N ALA A 223 -7.40 -21.24 -50.01
CA ALA A 223 -7.92 -21.60 -51.31
C ALA A 223 -9.44 -21.44 -51.29
N ASP A 224 -9.88 -20.61 -52.23
CA ASP A 224 -11.24 -20.34 -52.65
C ASP A 224 -12.16 -21.56 -52.55
N ASP A 225 -13.42 -21.22 -52.30
CA ASP A 225 -14.61 -22.04 -52.31
C ASP A 225 -14.86 -22.92 -51.07
N VAL A 226 -16.01 -22.60 -50.46
CA VAL A 226 -16.71 -23.22 -49.34
C VAL A 226 -16.25 -22.77 -47.93
N SER A 227 -16.94 -21.74 -47.48
CA SER A 227 -17.09 -21.16 -46.13
C SER A 227 -16.47 -21.95 -44.95
N GLY A 228 -15.39 -21.40 -44.37
CA GLY A 228 -15.11 -21.50 -42.92
C GLY A 228 -14.08 -22.53 -42.40
N GLY A 229 -13.42 -23.33 -43.26
CA GLY A 229 -12.67 -24.51 -42.81
C GLY A 229 -11.26 -24.30 -42.21
N THR A 230 -10.39 -23.52 -42.84
CA THR A 230 -8.95 -23.42 -42.48
C THR A 230 -8.67 -22.32 -41.46
N THR A 231 -9.35 -21.18 -41.57
CA THR A 231 -9.33 -20.12 -40.54
C THR A 231 -9.75 -20.65 -39.18
N GLY A 232 -10.75 -21.55 -39.14
CA GLY A 232 -11.18 -22.19 -37.90
C GLY A 232 -10.12 -23.09 -37.25
N GLN A 233 -9.25 -23.75 -38.03
CA GLN A 233 -8.19 -24.59 -37.46
C GLN A 233 -7.07 -23.78 -36.81
N LEU A 234 -6.66 -22.68 -37.44
CA LEU A 234 -5.69 -21.75 -36.84
C LEU A 234 -6.23 -21.16 -35.53
N GLU A 235 -7.52 -20.82 -35.50
CA GLU A 235 -8.18 -20.30 -34.31
C GLU A 235 -8.26 -21.35 -33.20
N LEU A 236 -8.63 -22.60 -33.51
CA LEU A 236 -8.65 -23.70 -32.55
C LEU A 236 -7.25 -24.00 -31.99
N LEU A 237 -6.23 -24.07 -32.84
CA LEU A 237 -4.85 -24.34 -32.42
C LEU A 237 -4.28 -23.21 -31.56
N SER A 238 -4.43 -21.95 -32.00
CA SER A 238 -3.97 -20.80 -31.21
C SER A 238 -4.67 -20.70 -29.87
N THR A 239 -5.97 -21.01 -29.81
CA THR A 239 -6.74 -21.05 -28.57
C THR A 239 -6.26 -22.17 -27.65
N ALA A 240 -6.05 -23.38 -28.17
CA ALA A 240 -5.52 -24.50 -27.39
C ALA A 240 -4.15 -24.20 -26.76
N ILE A 241 -3.25 -23.55 -27.52
CA ILE A 241 -1.94 -23.11 -27.02
C ILE A 241 -2.10 -22.03 -25.95
N MET A 242 -2.90 -21.00 -26.23
CA MET A 242 -3.16 -19.90 -25.30
C MET A 242 -3.78 -20.38 -23.98
N ASP A 243 -4.77 -21.26 -24.04
CA ASP A 243 -5.44 -21.82 -22.87
C ASP A 243 -4.51 -22.74 -22.09
N GLY A 244 -3.72 -23.57 -22.77
CA GLY A 244 -2.68 -24.38 -22.15
C GLY A 244 -1.67 -23.52 -21.39
N TRP A 245 -1.09 -22.52 -22.07
CA TRP A 245 -0.16 -21.58 -21.45
C TRP A 245 -0.78 -20.83 -20.27
N MET A 246 -2.00 -20.30 -20.43
CA MET A 246 -2.73 -19.60 -19.36
C MET A 246 -2.98 -20.52 -18.17
N ALA A 247 -3.35 -21.78 -18.39
CA ALA A 247 -3.52 -22.75 -17.33
C ALA A 247 -2.19 -23.12 -16.65
N GLY A 248 -1.08 -23.14 -17.38
CA GLY A 248 0.24 -23.51 -16.85
C GLY A 248 0.89 -22.40 -16.02
N VAL A 249 0.80 -21.14 -16.46
CA VAL A 249 1.40 -20.01 -15.70
C VAL A 249 0.72 -19.76 -14.35
N GLY A 250 -0.51 -20.26 -14.16
CA GLY A 250 -1.27 -20.24 -12.90
C GLY A 250 -1.26 -21.58 -12.16
N ALA A 251 -0.47 -22.55 -12.60
CA ALA A 251 -0.32 -23.83 -11.93
C ALA A 251 0.77 -23.76 -10.86
N ALA A 252 0.38 -23.91 -9.60
CA ALA A 252 1.27 -23.90 -8.46
C ALA A 252 2.08 -25.21 -8.34
N VAL A 253 3.37 -25.09 -8.00
CA VAL A 253 4.26 -26.23 -7.76
C VAL A 253 5.01 -26.03 -6.44
N PRO A 254 4.53 -26.66 -5.35
CA PRO A 254 5.21 -26.60 -4.05
C PRO A 254 6.70 -26.99 -4.16
N PRO A 255 7.62 -26.30 -3.45
CA PRO A 255 7.35 -25.30 -2.40
C PRO A 255 7.04 -23.90 -2.94
N HIS A 256 7.00 -23.69 -4.25
CA HIS A 256 6.75 -22.39 -4.85
C HIS A 256 5.29 -22.21 -5.26
N THR A 257 4.88 -20.95 -5.35
CA THR A 257 3.60 -20.62 -5.98
C THR A 257 3.72 -20.68 -7.51
N ASP A 258 2.64 -20.42 -8.23
CA ASP A 258 2.64 -20.38 -9.69
C ASP A 258 3.53 -19.27 -10.30
N ALA A 259 3.79 -19.35 -11.61
CA ALA A 259 4.71 -18.43 -12.29
C ALA A 259 4.26 -16.97 -12.21
N LEU A 260 2.95 -16.71 -12.27
CA LEU A 260 2.39 -15.36 -12.09
C LEU A 260 2.55 -14.87 -10.65
N GLY A 261 2.41 -15.75 -9.66
CA GLY A 261 2.66 -15.40 -8.26
C GLY A 261 4.10 -15.02 -7.97
N GLN A 262 5.05 -15.77 -8.54
CA GLN A 262 6.47 -15.43 -8.46
C GLN A 262 6.77 -14.09 -9.15
N LEU A 263 6.20 -13.87 -10.34
CA LEU A 263 6.35 -12.60 -11.08
C LEU A 263 5.77 -11.41 -10.29
N LEU A 264 4.60 -11.59 -9.68
CA LEU A 264 3.98 -10.56 -8.83
C LEU A 264 4.88 -10.21 -7.64
N SER A 265 5.47 -11.20 -6.97
CA SER A 265 6.43 -10.97 -5.89
C SER A 265 7.67 -10.21 -6.37
N GLU A 266 8.20 -10.56 -7.55
CA GLU A 266 9.36 -9.89 -8.14
C GLU A 266 9.06 -8.43 -8.49
N TYR A 267 7.90 -8.18 -9.11
CA TYR A 267 7.48 -6.84 -9.50
C TYR A 267 7.18 -5.98 -8.28
N ALA A 268 6.46 -6.50 -7.28
CA ALA A 268 6.23 -5.79 -6.03
C ALA A 268 7.56 -5.41 -5.34
N LYS A 269 8.52 -6.33 -5.26
CA LYS A 269 9.86 -6.06 -4.72
C LYS A 269 10.59 -4.95 -5.48
N ARG A 270 10.47 -4.92 -6.81
CA ARG A 270 11.06 -3.87 -7.65
C ARG A 270 10.44 -2.50 -7.39
N VAL A 271 9.11 -2.43 -7.27
CA VAL A 271 8.37 -1.20 -6.91
C VAL A 271 8.82 -0.69 -5.54
N TYR A 272 8.83 -1.56 -4.53
CA TYR A 272 9.23 -1.16 -3.18
C TYR A 272 10.68 -0.69 -3.10
N THR A 273 11.60 -1.38 -3.81
CA THR A 273 13.00 -0.95 -3.90
C THR A 273 13.12 0.44 -4.52
N SER A 274 12.38 0.71 -5.60
CA SER A 274 12.37 2.01 -6.27
C SER A 274 11.83 3.12 -5.35
N GLN A 275 10.72 2.87 -4.65
CA GLN A 275 10.16 3.81 -3.69
C GLN A 275 11.11 4.09 -2.52
N MET A 276 11.79 3.05 -2.03
CA MET A 276 12.78 3.16 -0.96
C MET A 276 13.97 4.02 -1.37
N GLN A 277 14.46 3.83 -2.60
CA GLN A 277 15.54 4.64 -3.16
C GLN A 277 15.12 6.11 -3.29
N HIS A 278 13.92 6.37 -3.81
CA HIS A 278 13.39 7.74 -3.91
C HIS A 278 13.26 8.43 -2.54
N LEU A 279 12.80 7.72 -1.51
CA LEU A 279 12.77 8.27 -0.14
C LEU A 279 14.16 8.52 0.42
N LYS A 280 15.14 7.67 0.09
CA LYS A 280 16.54 7.88 0.46
C LYS A 280 17.11 9.14 -0.19
N ASP A 281 16.82 9.36 -1.47
CA ASP A 281 17.28 10.55 -2.20
C ASP A 281 16.68 11.83 -1.58
N ILE A 282 15.36 11.83 -1.29
CA ILE A 282 14.69 12.95 -0.59
C ILE A 282 15.31 13.18 0.79
N ALA A 283 15.50 12.12 1.58
CA ALA A 283 16.08 12.25 2.91
C ALA A 283 17.50 12.81 2.86
N GLY A 284 18.30 12.38 1.87
CA GLY A 284 19.64 12.91 1.62
C GLY A 284 19.63 14.41 1.32
N THR A 285 18.72 14.86 0.45
CA THR A 285 18.56 16.30 0.15
C THR A 285 18.18 17.10 1.40
N LEU A 286 17.15 16.64 2.15
CA LEU A 286 16.72 17.29 3.39
C LEU A 286 17.82 17.30 4.46
N ALA A 287 18.65 16.25 4.51
CA ALA A 287 19.75 16.17 5.45
C ALA A 287 20.90 17.13 5.12
N SER A 288 21.10 17.47 3.84
CA SER A 288 22.11 18.46 3.43
C SER A 288 21.63 19.91 3.49
N GLU A 289 20.34 20.16 3.71
CA GLU A 289 19.76 21.50 3.71
C GLU A 289 20.09 22.24 5.01
N GLU A 290 20.69 23.44 4.88
CA GLU A 290 20.93 24.37 5.98
C GLU A 290 19.65 25.14 6.33
N ALA A 291 19.33 25.24 7.61
CA ALA A 291 18.18 26.00 8.06
C ALA A 291 18.55 27.47 8.28
N GLU A 292 17.82 28.41 7.69
CA GLU A 292 18.09 29.84 7.88
C GLU A 292 17.40 30.43 9.11
N ASP A 293 16.24 29.88 9.48
CA ASP A 293 15.38 30.39 10.56
C ASP A 293 14.62 29.26 11.29
N ALA A 294 14.02 29.59 12.44
CA ALA A 294 13.25 28.64 13.25
C ALA A 294 12.07 27.99 12.52
N GLY A 295 11.46 28.67 11.55
CA GLY A 295 10.39 28.13 10.72
C GLY A 295 10.89 27.07 9.74
N GLN A 296 12.08 27.27 9.16
CA GLN A 296 12.74 26.30 8.29
C GLN A 296 13.19 25.06 9.09
N VAL A 297 13.72 25.23 10.30
CA VAL A 297 14.05 24.09 11.20
C VAL A 297 12.83 23.21 11.44
N ALA A 298 11.68 23.80 11.77
CA ALA A 298 10.45 23.06 12.00
C ALA A 298 9.96 22.32 10.74
N LYS A 299 10.10 22.94 9.55
CA LYS A 299 9.76 22.31 8.26
C LYS A 299 10.67 21.12 7.94
N LEU A 300 11.99 21.29 8.06
CA LEU A 300 12.99 20.23 7.80
C LEU A 300 12.78 19.04 8.72
N ARG A 301 12.59 19.30 10.01
CA ARG A 301 12.27 18.27 11.00
C ARG A 301 11.01 17.49 10.60
N SER A 302 9.90 18.19 10.35
CA SER A 302 8.64 17.54 9.97
C SER A 302 8.74 16.76 8.67
N ALA A 303 9.50 17.26 7.70
CA ALA A 303 9.75 16.58 6.43
C ALA A 303 10.53 15.27 6.63
N LEU A 304 11.61 15.29 7.41
CA LEU A 304 12.40 14.09 7.73
C LEU A 304 11.58 13.05 8.52
N GLU A 305 10.80 13.48 9.52
CA GLU A 305 9.88 12.60 10.26
C GLU A 305 8.85 11.94 9.32
N SER A 306 8.32 12.69 8.35
CA SER A 306 7.38 12.20 7.34
C SER A 306 8.01 11.17 6.40
N VAL A 307 9.25 11.42 5.95
CA VAL A 307 10.01 10.47 5.13
C VAL A 307 10.26 9.17 5.89
N ASP A 308 10.68 9.25 7.15
CA ASP A 308 10.92 8.08 7.99
C ASP A 308 9.63 7.28 8.29
N HIS A 309 8.51 7.98 8.53
CA HIS A 309 7.21 7.33 8.65
C HIS A 309 6.81 6.58 7.37
N LYS A 310 6.96 7.20 6.18
CA LYS A 310 6.68 6.55 4.90
C LYS A 310 7.58 5.34 4.68
N ARG A 311 8.87 5.45 5.03
CA ARG A 311 9.85 4.36 4.96
C ARG A 311 9.40 3.14 5.77
N ARG A 312 9.05 3.34 7.04
CA ARG A 312 8.54 2.27 7.93
C ARG A 312 7.28 1.61 7.36
N LYS A 313 6.35 2.40 6.83
CA LYS A 313 5.12 1.90 6.21
C LYS A 313 5.41 1.00 5.00
N ILE A 314 6.34 1.40 4.12
CA ILE A 314 6.75 0.58 2.97
C ILE A 314 7.41 -0.71 3.46
N LEU A 315 8.32 -0.66 4.43
CA LEU A 315 8.97 -1.86 4.98
C LEU A 315 7.99 -2.83 5.65
N GLN A 316 6.93 -2.31 6.28
CA GLN A 316 5.86 -3.14 6.81
C GLN A 316 5.05 -3.79 5.69
N GLN A 317 4.70 -3.01 4.66
CA GLN A 317 3.97 -3.53 3.50
C GLN A 317 4.76 -4.60 2.76
N MET A 318 6.06 -4.39 2.54
CA MET A 318 6.96 -5.38 1.93
C MET A 318 6.95 -6.71 2.70
N ARG A 319 6.99 -6.66 4.03
CA ARG A 319 6.93 -7.87 4.88
C ARG A 319 5.59 -8.58 4.77
N SER A 320 4.49 -7.82 4.76
CA SER A 320 3.15 -8.35 4.55
C SER A 320 3.02 -9.02 3.18
N ASP A 321 3.47 -8.34 2.12
CA ASP A 321 3.39 -8.84 0.74
C ASP A 321 4.31 -10.05 0.52
N ALA A 322 5.50 -10.08 1.13
CA ALA A 322 6.36 -11.26 1.09
C ALA A 322 5.64 -12.47 1.68
N ALA A 323 4.95 -12.29 2.82
CA ALA A 323 4.12 -13.36 3.39
C ALA A 323 2.92 -13.72 2.50
N LEU A 324 2.35 -12.80 1.73
CA LEU A 324 1.20 -13.10 0.86
C LEU A 324 1.60 -13.77 -0.45
N PHE A 325 2.72 -13.39 -1.04
CA PHE A 325 3.13 -13.81 -2.40
C PHE A 325 4.15 -14.94 -2.44
N THR A 326 4.79 -15.28 -1.32
CA THR A 326 5.77 -16.36 -1.26
C THR A 326 5.30 -17.50 -0.36
N LEU A 327 5.47 -18.73 -0.85
CA LEU A 327 5.30 -19.95 -0.07
C LEU A 327 6.60 -20.35 0.67
N GLU A 328 7.73 -19.75 0.28
CA GLU A 328 9.01 -19.95 0.97
C GLU A 328 9.07 -19.16 2.28
N VAL A 329 9.18 -19.89 3.39
CA VAL A 329 9.57 -19.33 4.70
C VAL A 329 11.08 -19.12 4.67
N GLY A 330 11.55 -18.01 4.10
CA GLY A 330 13.00 -17.73 4.12
C GLY A 330 13.58 -16.73 3.13
N SER A 331 12.78 -15.89 2.46
CA SER A 331 13.38 -14.81 1.67
C SER A 331 14.21 -13.90 2.58
N SER A 332 15.48 -13.69 2.22
CA SER A 332 16.41 -12.88 2.99
C SER A 332 15.78 -11.51 3.24
N PRO A 333 15.78 -10.99 4.49
CA PRO A 333 15.28 -9.65 4.75
C PRO A 333 15.99 -8.69 3.81
N VAL A 334 15.20 -7.91 3.06
CA VAL A 334 15.75 -6.85 2.22
C VAL A 334 16.65 -6.02 3.13
N GLN A 335 17.94 -5.93 2.79
CA GLN A 335 18.90 -5.16 3.57
C GLN A 335 18.33 -3.76 3.75
N ASN A 336 18.07 -3.39 4.99
CA ASN A 336 17.67 -2.03 5.31
C ASN A 336 18.86 -1.13 4.98
N PRO A 337 18.70 -0.12 4.10
CA PRO A 337 19.73 0.89 3.94
C PRO A 337 19.96 1.57 5.30
N SER A 338 21.22 1.86 5.62
CA SER A 338 21.58 2.59 6.84
C SER A 338 20.85 3.94 6.88
N THR A 339 20.21 4.24 8.01
CA THR A 339 19.53 5.52 8.29
C THR A 339 20.32 6.42 9.23
N ALA A 340 21.56 6.03 9.58
CA ALA A 340 22.30 6.66 10.68
C ALA A 340 22.58 8.16 10.44
N ALA A 341 22.78 8.58 9.19
CA ALA A 341 23.00 9.98 8.85
C ALA A 341 21.70 10.80 8.99
N GLU A 342 20.58 10.26 8.53
CA GLU A 342 19.26 10.88 8.65
C GLU A 342 18.80 10.95 10.11
N ASP A 343 19.05 9.90 10.90
CA ASP A 343 18.72 9.85 12.32
C ASP A 343 19.55 10.87 13.12
N SER A 344 20.84 11.02 12.77
CA SER A 344 21.72 12.05 13.35
C SER A 344 21.24 13.45 12.97
N ARG A 345 20.82 13.67 11.71
CA ARG A 345 20.24 14.94 11.26
C ARG A 345 18.97 15.28 12.04
N LEU A 346 18.05 14.33 12.17
CA LEU A 346 16.80 14.54 12.88
C LEU A 346 17.06 14.88 14.36
N ALA A 347 18.00 14.18 15.01
CA ALA A 347 18.42 14.49 16.37
C ALA A 347 18.98 15.92 16.50
N SER A 348 19.82 16.34 15.56
CA SER A 348 20.36 17.71 15.52
C SER A 348 19.26 18.75 15.37
N LEU A 349 18.30 18.56 14.46
CA LEU A 349 17.16 19.48 14.27
C LEU A 349 16.25 19.53 15.51
N ILE A 350 16.09 18.43 16.25
CA ILE A 350 15.38 18.40 17.53
C ILE A 350 16.08 19.28 18.56
N SER A 351 17.40 19.14 18.69
CA SER A 351 18.22 19.94 19.60
C SER A 351 18.23 21.42 19.20
N LEU A 352 18.34 21.72 17.90
CA LEU A 352 18.29 23.08 17.37
C LEU A 352 16.95 23.74 17.68
N ASP A 353 15.82 23.07 17.42
CA ASP A 353 14.48 23.57 17.76
C ASP A 353 14.34 23.88 19.26
N ALA A 354 14.94 23.05 20.13
CA ALA A 354 14.95 23.30 21.57
C ALA A 354 15.80 24.52 21.98
N ILE A 355 16.94 24.75 21.31
CA ILE A 355 17.76 25.95 21.48
C ILE A 355 16.97 27.19 21.03
N LEU A 356 16.39 27.16 19.83
CA LEU A 356 15.66 28.31 19.28
C LEU A 356 14.42 28.69 20.11
N LYS A 357 13.75 27.71 20.74
CA LYS A 357 12.66 27.97 21.69
C LYS A 357 13.16 28.69 22.95
N GLN A 358 14.32 28.30 23.47
CA GLN A 358 14.92 28.97 24.63
C GLN A 358 15.39 30.38 24.27
N VAL A 359 16.02 30.58 23.12
CA VAL A 359 16.39 31.90 22.60
C VAL A 359 15.15 32.79 22.51
N LYS A 360 14.06 32.30 21.91
CA LYS A 360 12.80 33.05 21.80
C LYS A 360 12.19 33.42 23.16
N GLU A 361 12.30 32.54 24.15
CA GLU A 361 11.85 32.81 25.51
C GLU A 361 12.72 33.86 26.21
N ILE A 362 14.04 33.82 26.05
CA ILE A 362 14.97 34.85 26.53
C ILE A 362 14.64 36.21 25.88
N THR A 363 14.48 36.24 24.56
CA THR A 363 14.06 37.44 23.81
C THR A 363 12.73 37.99 24.32
N ARG A 364 11.76 37.12 24.63
CA ARG A 364 10.48 37.52 25.22
C ARG A 364 10.68 38.15 26.61
N GLN A 365 11.53 37.58 27.45
CA GLN A 365 11.84 38.14 28.77
C GLN A 365 12.62 39.46 28.71
N ALA A 366 13.40 39.66 27.64
CA ALA A 366 14.15 40.87 27.35
C ALA A 366 13.30 41.99 26.71
N SER A 367 12.07 41.72 26.27
CA SER A 367 11.22 42.74 25.61
C SER A 367 10.74 43.90 26.51
N VAL A 368 11.15 43.93 27.78
CA VAL A 368 10.81 45.00 28.75
C VAL A 368 11.75 46.20 28.55
N HIS A 369 11.23 47.42 28.62
CA HIS A 369 12.01 48.65 28.38
C HIS A 369 13.19 48.87 29.33
N VAL A 370 13.21 48.23 30.50
CA VAL A 370 14.27 48.32 31.51
C VAL A 370 14.40 46.98 32.22
N LEU A 371 15.63 46.52 32.46
CA LEU A 371 15.92 45.29 33.20
C LEU A 371 16.73 45.59 34.47
N SER A 372 16.50 44.82 35.54
CA SER A 372 17.41 44.86 36.70
C SER A 372 18.78 44.28 36.32
N LYS A 373 19.84 44.75 36.99
CA LYS A 373 21.21 44.27 36.74
C LYS A 373 21.35 42.76 36.94
N SER A 374 20.75 42.25 38.02
CA SER A 374 20.67 40.81 38.32
C SER A 374 19.99 40.00 37.20
N LYS A 375 18.86 40.48 36.68
CA LYS A 375 18.11 39.79 35.62
C LYS A 375 18.83 39.84 34.28
N LYS A 376 19.41 40.98 33.91
CA LYS A 376 20.21 41.10 32.68
C LYS A 376 21.38 40.14 32.68
N LYS A 377 22.11 40.06 33.80
CA LYS A 377 23.21 39.10 33.98
C LYS A 377 22.75 37.65 33.81
N ALA A 378 21.64 37.27 34.43
CA ALA A 378 21.09 35.92 34.31
C ALA A 378 20.68 35.57 32.87
N LEU A 379 20.12 36.52 32.11
CA LEU A 379 19.77 36.29 30.70
C LEU A 379 21.00 36.11 29.81
N LEU A 380 22.08 36.85 30.05
CA LEU A 380 23.35 36.69 29.33
C LEU A 380 24.04 35.36 29.67
N GLU A 381 24.06 34.97 30.95
CA GLU A 381 24.56 33.65 31.39
C GLU A 381 23.78 32.51 30.70
N ALA A 382 22.45 32.62 30.59
CA ALA A 382 21.62 31.64 29.89
C ALA A 382 21.89 31.55 28.36
N LEU A 383 22.26 32.67 27.72
CA LEU A 383 22.66 32.66 26.31
C LEU A 383 24.04 32.02 26.11
N GLU A 384 24.97 32.21 27.04
CA GLU A 384 26.27 31.54 27.01
C GLU A 384 26.11 30.02 27.19
N GLU A 385 25.24 29.57 28.10
CA GLU A 385 24.89 28.14 28.26
C GLU A 385 24.25 27.53 26.99
N LEU A 386 23.52 28.33 26.20
CA LEU A 386 23.00 27.88 24.90
C LEU A 386 24.13 27.76 23.88
N ASN A 387 25.09 28.67 23.89
CA ASN A 387 26.26 28.63 23.02
C ASN A 387 27.19 27.45 23.37
N GLU A 388 27.33 27.09 24.64
CA GLU A 388 28.08 25.90 25.07
C GLU A 388 27.45 24.58 24.60
N ARG A 389 26.14 24.58 24.28
CA ARG A 389 25.43 23.41 23.73
C ARG A 389 25.59 23.25 22.21
N MET A 390 26.25 24.19 21.52
CA MET A 390 26.49 24.14 20.08
C MET A 390 27.15 22.84 19.56
N PRO A 391 28.16 22.25 20.25
CA PRO A 391 28.81 21.02 19.77
C PRO A 391 27.89 19.79 19.74
N SER A 392 26.69 19.87 20.32
CA SER A 392 25.67 18.80 20.23
C SER A 392 24.90 18.80 18.91
N LEU A 393 25.02 19.87 18.12
CA LEU A 393 24.43 20.00 16.80
C LEU A 393 25.38 19.46 15.73
N LEU A 394 24.86 19.17 14.56
CA LEU A 394 25.66 18.94 13.36
C LEU A 394 26.16 20.27 12.79
N ASP A 395 27.30 20.25 12.11
CA ASP A 395 27.95 21.43 11.51
C ASP A 395 26.98 22.28 10.67
N VAL A 396 26.10 21.63 9.90
CA VAL A 396 25.08 22.27 9.06
C VAL A 396 24.04 23.11 9.83
N ASP A 397 23.86 22.86 11.14
CA ASP A 397 22.92 23.60 12.00
C ASP A 397 23.59 24.73 12.78
N HIS A 398 24.92 24.77 12.81
CA HIS A 398 25.63 25.75 13.59
C HIS A 398 25.33 27.21 13.18
N PRO A 399 25.31 27.55 11.87
CA PRO A 399 25.07 28.93 11.46
C PRO A 399 23.70 29.47 11.91
N CYS A 400 22.68 28.62 11.93
CA CYS A 400 21.33 28.99 12.38
C CYS A 400 21.32 29.34 13.87
N ALA A 401 21.82 28.43 14.72
CA ALA A 401 21.86 28.63 16.15
C ALA A 401 22.73 29.83 16.54
N GLN A 402 23.92 29.97 15.94
CA GLN A 402 24.83 31.09 16.21
C GLN A 402 24.18 32.44 15.89
N ARG A 403 23.50 32.54 14.75
CA ARG A 403 22.83 33.78 14.31
C ARG A 403 21.72 34.19 15.29
N GLU A 404 20.88 33.24 15.69
CA GLU A 404 19.75 33.50 16.60
C GLU A 404 20.23 33.83 18.02
N ILE A 405 21.24 33.10 18.53
CA ILE A 405 21.87 33.39 19.83
C ILE A 405 22.54 34.77 19.81
N ALA A 406 23.33 35.09 18.78
CA ALA A 406 24.00 36.38 18.66
C ALA A 406 23.00 37.54 18.57
N THR A 407 21.91 37.37 17.83
CA THR A 407 20.83 38.36 17.74
C THR A 407 20.18 38.60 19.10
N ALA A 408 19.90 37.54 19.87
CA ALA A 408 19.35 37.67 21.21
C ALA A 408 20.36 38.29 22.20
N HIS A 409 21.64 37.96 22.08
CA HIS A 409 22.72 38.55 22.89
C HIS A 409 22.79 40.06 22.71
N GLN A 410 22.84 40.52 21.45
CA GLN A 410 22.85 41.94 21.13
C GLN A 410 21.60 42.67 21.63
N LEU A 411 20.43 42.02 21.55
CA LEU A 411 19.19 42.58 22.09
C LEU A 411 19.26 42.74 23.62
N VAL A 412 19.74 41.74 24.35
CA VAL A 412 19.84 41.81 25.82
C VAL A 412 20.86 42.86 26.27
N GLU A 413 22.00 42.97 25.59
CA GLU A 413 23.05 43.93 25.93
C GLU A 413 22.59 45.39 25.79
N THR A 414 21.78 45.69 24.78
CA THR A 414 21.32 47.06 24.46
C THR A 414 20.24 47.59 25.39
N ILE A 415 19.65 46.76 26.26
CA ILE A 415 18.61 47.18 27.21
C ILE A 415 19.24 47.93 28.40
N PRO A 416 18.70 49.10 28.79
CA PRO A 416 19.18 49.87 29.93
C PRO A 416 18.94 49.15 31.27
N GLU A 417 19.91 49.32 32.18
CA GLU A 417 19.92 48.70 33.51
C GLU A 417 19.29 49.62 34.57
N GLN A 418 18.50 49.05 35.48
CA GLN A 418 18.07 49.70 36.72
C GLN A 418 18.84 49.12 37.91
N GLU A 419 19.33 49.99 38.81
CA GLU A 419 20.01 49.58 40.04
C GLU A 419 19.06 48.77 40.94
N ASP A 420 19.54 47.62 41.44
CA ASP A 420 18.83 46.79 42.40
C ASP A 420 18.66 47.56 43.72
N SER A 421 17.55 48.29 43.82
CA SER A 421 17.17 48.96 45.06
C SER A 421 16.69 47.89 46.05
N LEU A 422 17.53 47.58 47.03
CA LEU A 422 17.19 46.75 48.19
C LEU A 422 16.12 47.47 49.03
N GLN A 423 14.84 47.29 48.71
CA GLN A 423 13.75 47.56 49.65
C GLN A 423 12.72 46.43 49.63
N ASP A 424 12.72 45.70 50.75
CA ASP A 424 11.60 44.95 51.29
C ASP A 424 10.28 45.71 51.11
N GLU A 425 9.26 45.06 50.53
CA GLU A 425 7.90 45.07 51.09
C GLU A 425 7.18 43.79 50.68
N LYS A 426 7.13 42.84 51.61
CA LYS A 426 6.04 41.86 51.71
C LYS A 426 4.72 42.62 51.77
N ARG A 427 3.84 42.41 50.79
CA ARG A 427 2.39 42.54 50.99
C ARG A 427 1.73 41.20 50.70
N PRO A 428 1.03 40.59 51.67
CA PRO A 428 0.18 39.45 51.39
C PRO A 428 -1.12 39.97 50.78
N SER A 429 -1.39 39.63 49.52
CA SER A 429 -2.70 39.81 48.92
C SER A 429 -3.63 38.72 49.45
N ILE A 430 -4.64 39.17 50.19
CA ILE A 430 -5.77 38.42 50.73
C ILE A 430 -6.50 37.65 49.61
N ASP A 431 -6.86 36.42 49.97
CA ASP A 431 -7.69 35.45 49.26
C ASP A 431 -8.78 36.08 48.38
N SER A 432 -8.74 35.72 47.09
CA SER A 432 -9.92 35.69 46.24
C SER A 432 -10.26 34.22 45.98
N THR A 433 -11.37 33.80 46.57
CA THR A 433 -12.02 32.50 46.42
C THR A 433 -12.03 32.03 44.97
N SER A 434 -11.36 30.90 44.71
CA SER A 434 -11.30 30.25 43.40
C SER A 434 -12.66 29.60 43.07
N SER A 435 -13.44 30.28 42.23
CA SER A 435 -14.31 29.57 41.29
C SER A 435 -13.37 28.89 40.29
N ALA A 436 -13.38 27.56 40.23
CA ALA A 436 -12.55 26.79 39.30
C ALA A 436 -12.89 27.17 37.85
N GLU A 437 -12.17 28.15 37.30
CA GLU A 437 -12.35 28.63 35.94
C GLU A 437 -11.85 27.58 34.95
N THR A 438 -12.73 27.18 34.03
CA THR A 438 -12.43 26.49 32.76
C THR A 438 -11.62 27.40 31.84
N ASP A 439 -10.44 27.82 32.28
CA ASP A 439 -9.55 28.65 31.47
C ASP A 439 -8.78 27.76 30.49
N VAL A 440 -8.91 28.06 29.21
CA VAL A 440 -8.34 27.28 28.10
C VAL A 440 -7.45 28.22 27.29
N SER A 441 -6.14 28.00 27.38
CA SER A 441 -5.13 28.88 26.79
C SER A 441 -5.09 28.84 25.26
N GLN A 442 -5.52 27.74 24.64
CA GLN A 442 -5.52 27.57 23.19
C GLN A 442 -6.69 26.70 22.71
N TRP A 443 -7.36 27.18 21.66
CA TRP A 443 -8.46 26.48 21.00
C TRP A 443 -8.05 25.99 19.60
N ASN A 444 -8.33 24.72 19.31
CA ASN A 444 -8.18 24.11 17.99
C ASN A 444 -9.55 23.85 17.38
N VAL A 445 -9.73 24.21 16.11
CA VAL A 445 -11.03 24.18 15.42
C VAL A 445 -11.11 22.93 14.53
N LEU A 446 -12.16 22.14 14.67
CA LEU A 446 -12.48 21.03 13.79
C LEU A 446 -13.87 21.24 13.18
N GLN A 447 -13.96 21.02 11.86
CA GLN A 447 -15.22 21.01 11.14
C GLN A 447 -15.63 19.57 10.84
N PHE A 448 -16.88 19.23 11.16
CA PHE A 448 -17.45 17.93 10.85
C PHE A 448 -18.52 18.07 9.76
N ASN A 449 -18.38 17.27 8.71
CA ASN A 449 -19.36 17.19 7.63
C ASN A 449 -20.27 15.98 7.89
N THR A 450 -21.53 16.23 8.19
CA THR A 450 -22.57 15.18 8.28
C THR A 450 -23.05 14.83 6.87
N GLY A 451 -22.88 13.57 6.47
CA GLY A 451 -23.07 13.07 5.09
C GLY A 451 -24.51 13.04 4.57
N GLY A 452 -25.21 14.18 4.56
CA GLY A 452 -26.53 14.39 3.98
C GLY A 452 -27.08 15.76 4.36
N SER A 453 -27.50 16.57 3.37
CA SER A 453 -28.20 17.88 3.36
C SER A 453 -28.21 18.79 4.63
N SER A 454 -27.25 18.68 5.53
CA SER A 454 -27.12 19.45 6.76
C SER A 454 -25.87 20.30 6.70
N ALA A 455 -25.94 21.51 7.24
CA ALA A 455 -24.81 22.42 7.31
C ALA A 455 -23.69 21.81 8.19
N PRO A 456 -22.41 21.97 7.80
CA PRO A 456 -21.30 21.52 8.62
C PRO A 456 -21.29 22.26 9.96
N PHE A 457 -20.93 21.57 11.04
CA PHE A 457 -20.81 22.18 12.37
C PHE A 457 -19.38 22.14 12.88
N ILE A 458 -19.06 23.10 13.75
CA ILE A 458 -17.71 23.38 14.23
C ILE A 458 -17.59 22.98 15.70
N ILE A 459 -16.56 22.21 16.03
CA ILE A 459 -16.16 21.91 17.40
C ILE A 459 -14.80 22.53 17.65
N LYS A 460 -14.71 23.41 18.64
CA LYS A 460 -13.44 23.93 19.17
C LYS A 460 -13.03 23.05 20.35
N CYS A 461 -11.77 22.62 20.41
CA CYS A 461 -11.24 21.83 21.52
C CYS A 461 -9.93 22.40 22.07
N GLY A 462 -9.75 22.33 23.37
CA GLY A 462 -8.54 22.72 24.09
C GLY A 462 -8.35 21.89 25.35
N ALA A 463 -7.40 22.28 26.19
CA ALA A 463 -7.19 21.68 27.50
C ALA A 463 -7.31 22.74 28.59
N ASN A 464 -7.87 22.37 29.73
CA ASN A 464 -7.80 23.18 30.95
C ASN A 464 -6.46 22.95 31.68
N SER A 465 -6.26 23.66 32.80
CA SER A 465 -5.10 23.51 33.69
C SER A 465 -4.92 22.11 34.29
N ASN A 466 -5.97 21.28 34.29
CA ASN A 466 -5.95 19.89 34.77
C ASN A 466 -5.64 18.86 33.67
N SER A 467 -5.26 19.29 32.46
CA SER A 467 -5.05 18.41 31.30
C SER A 467 -6.29 17.57 30.96
N GLU A 468 -7.47 18.16 31.08
CA GLU A 468 -8.74 17.59 30.64
C GLU A 468 -9.18 18.19 29.31
N LEU A 469 -9.78 17.38 28.45
CA LEU A 469 -10.29 17.85 27.16
C LEU A 469 -11.52 18.73 27.39
N VAL A 470 -11.43 19.99 26.94
CA VAL A 470 -12.53 20.95 26.97
C VAL A 470 -12.99 21.21 25.54
N ILE A 471 -14.31 21.20 25.31
CA ILE A 471 -14.90 21.53 24.03
C ILE A 471 -15.78 22.77 24.12
N LYS A 472 -15.85 23.49 23.01
CA LYS A 472 -16.73 24.62 22.78
C LYS A 472 -17.40 24.47 21.43
N ALA A 473 -18.73 24.39 21.42
CA ALA A 473 -19.54 24.25 20.21
C ALA A 473 -20.94 24.84 20.46
N ASP A 474 -21.70 25.07 19.39
CA ASP A 474 -23.08 25.51 19.50
C ASP A 474 -23.92 24.49 20.28
N SER A 475 -24.81 24.99 21.13
CA SER A 475 -25.69 24.15 21.94
C SER A 475 -26.62 23.26 21.10
N ARG A 476 -27.03 23.73 19.92
CA ARG A 476 -27.87 23.01 18.96
C ARG A 476 -27.36 23.11 17.52
N ILE A 477 -27.42 22.02 16.76
CA ILE A 477 -26.96 21.94 15.36
C ILE A 477 -27.95 22.65 14.41
N GLN A 478 -29.25 22.58 14.69
CA GLN A 478 -30.30 23.14 13.82
C GLN A 478 -30.55 24.64 14.07
N GLU A 479 -30.11 25.19 15.21
CA GLU A 479 -30.28 26.60 15.60
C GLU A 479 -28.98 27.18 16.19
N PRO A 480 -27.98 27.54 15.37
CA PRO A 480 -26.68 28.06 15.84
C PRO A 480 -26.77 29.43 16.53
N LYS A 481 -27.96 30.01 16.67
CA LYS A 481 -28.20 31.23 17.47
C LYS A 481 -28.31 30.94 18.99
N GLY A 482 -28.28 29.67 19.40
CA GLY A 482 -28.49 29.19 20.78
C GLY A 482 -27.29 29.33 21.74
N GLY A 483 -26.25 30.09 21.37
CA GLY A 483 -25.06 30.30 22.18
C GLY A 483 -24.08 29.12 22.17
N GLU A 484 -22.78 29.42 22.10
CA GLU A 484 -21.71 28.42 22.25
C GLU A 484 -21.65 27.97 23.72
N ILE A 485 -21.66 26.67 23.98
CA ILE A 485 -21.47 26.11 25.32
C ILE A 485 -20.07 25.51 25.46
N VAL A 486 -19.46 25.74 26.64
CA VAL A 486 -18.14 25.21 27.01
C VAL A 486 -18.31 24.09 28.02
N ARG A 487 -17.74 22.92 27.75
CA ARG A 487 -17.85 21.73 28.60
C ARG A 487 -16.55 20.93 28.65
N VAL A 488 -16.21 20.43 29.83
CA VAL A 488 -15.20 19.38 30.00
C VAL A 488 -15.80 18.07 29.54
N VAL A 489 -15.06 17.32 28.72
CA VAL A 489 -15.53 16.08 28.09
C VAL A 489 -15.05 14.88 28.92
N PRO A 490 -15.93 13.95 29.31
CA PRO A 490 -15.54 12.83 30.17
C PRO A 490 -14.57 11.88 29.47
N ARG A 491 -13.60 11.34 30.21
CA ARG A 491 -12.67 10.33 29.64
C ARG A 491 -13.44 9.07 29.20
N PRO A 492 -13.01 8.36 28.15
CA PRO A 492 -13.71 7.17 27.67
C PRO A 492 -13.89 6.06 28.73
N SER A 493 -12.95 5.93 29.67
CA SER A 493 -12.99 4.95 30.76
C SER A 493 -14.22 5.11 31.67
N VAL A 494 -14.77 6.31 31.77
CA VAL A 494 -16.01 6.58 32.54
C VAL A 494 -17.20 5.79 31.99
N LEU A 495 -17.18 5.44 30.70
CA LEU A 495 -18.29 4.75 30.04
C LEU A 495 -18.21 3.21 30.10
N GLU A 496 -17.12 2.63 30.59
CA GLU A 496 -16.85 1.17 30.50
C GLU A 496 -17.95 0.30 31.12
N SER A 497 -18.57 0.76 32.22
CA SER A 497 -19.60 0.04 32.96
C SER A 497 -21.00 0.66 32.85
N MET A 498 -21.19 1.68 32.01
CA MET A 498 -22.46 2.39 31.89
C MET A 498 -23.45 1.66 30.96
N SER A 499 -24.76 1.79 31.23
CA SER A 499 -25.80 1.40 30.29
C SER A 499 -25.95 2.42 29.16
N LEU A 500 -26.63 2.07 28.07
CA LEU A 500 -26.87 3.01 26.96
C LEU A 500 -27.71 4.22 27.43
N GLU A 501 -28.64 4.01 28.36
CA GLU A 501 -29.49 5.03 28.94
C GLU A 501 -28.68 6.02 29.80
N ASP A 502 -27.76 5.51 30.64
CA ASP A 502 -26.86 6.35 31.43
C ASP A 502 -25.93 7.16 30.52
N MET A 503 -25.40 6.54 29.46
CA MET A 503 -24.59 7.24 28.45
C MET A 503 -25.36 8.37 27.78
N LYS A 504 -26.63 8.16 27.42
CA LYS A 504 -27.49 9.23 26.85
C LYS A 504 -27.66 10.39 27.83
N GLN A 505 -27.77 10.12 29.13
CA GLN A 505 -27.86 11.16 30.15
C GLN A 505 -26.55 11.96 30.26
N VAL A 506 -25.40 11.29 30.24
CA VAL A 506 -24.08 11.96 30.21
C VAL A 506 -23.92 12.81 28.96
N PHE A 507 -24.25 12.27 27.78
CA PHE A 507 -24.17 12.99 26.51
C PHE A 507 -25.21 14.13 26.41
N GLY A 508 -26.32 14.07 27.14
CA GLY A 508 -27.29 15.16 27.21
C GLY A 508 -26.74 16.46 27.80
N GLN A 509 -25.60 16.40 28.51
CA GLN A 509 -24.94 17.58 29.09
C GLN A 509 -23.87 18.20 28.17
N LEU A 510 -23.56 17.54 27.05
CA LEU A 510 -22.57 17.96 26.06
C LEU A 510 -23.24 18.65 24.85
N PRO A 511 -22.49 19.40 24.03
CA PRO A 511 -23.02 19.99 22.80
C PRO A 511 -23.62 18.93 21.88
N GLU A 512 -24.78 19.24 21.28
CA GLU A 512 -25.53 18.31 20.42
C GLU A 512 -24.66 17.71 19.30
N ALA A 513 -23.75 18.53 18.75
CA ALA A 513 -22.72 18.14 17.80
C ALA A 513 -21.90 16.92 18.26
N LEU A 514 -21.42 16.92 19.50
CA LEU A 514 -20.61 15.84 20.05
C LEU A 514 -21.46 14.60 20.32
N SER A 515 -22.65 14.81 20.89
CA SER A 515 -23.59 13.73 21.24
C SER A 515 -24.08 12.99 19.99
N SER A 516 -24.35 13.71 18.90
CA SER A 516 -24.73 13.16 17.60
C SER A 516 -23.61 12.30 16.98
N LEU A 517 -22.35 12.72 17.10
CA LEU A 517 -21.20 11.95 16.60
C LEU A 517 -20.90 10.71 17.47
N ALA A 518 -21.14 10.80 18.78
CA ALA A 518 -20.81 9.74 19.73
C ALA A 518 -21.89 8.65 19.81
N LEU A 519 -23.18 9.01 19.78
CA LEU A 519 -24.28 8.08 20.02
C LEU A 519 -24.44 7.05 18.89
N ALA A 520 -24.61 5.79 19.27
CA ALA A 520 -24.94 4.67 18.38
C ALA A 520 -26.21 3.94 18.86
N ARG A 521 -26.60 2.89 18.12
CA ARG A 521 -27.75 2.04 18.49
C ARG A 521 -27.47 1.14 19.71
N THR A 522 -26.21 0.91 20.05
CA THR A 522 -25.78 0.01 21.14
C THR A 522 -24.79 0.71 22.07
N ALA A 523 -24.67 0.22 23.31
CA ALA A 523 -23.70 0.73 24.28
C ALA A 523 -22.25 0.53 23.80
N ASP A 524 -21.90 -0.65 23.28
CA ASP A 524 -20.57 -0.92 22.71
C ASP A 524 -20.25 -0.02 21.52
N GLY A 525 -21.23 0.16 20.63
CA GLY A 525 -21.08 1.05 19.47
C GLY A 525 -20.87 2.51 19.89
N THR A 526 -21.55 2.94 20.95
CA THR A 526 -21.42 4.29 21.52
C THR A 526 -20.05 4.47 22.16
N ARG A 527 -19.58 3.49 22.96
CA ARG A 527 -18.22 3.49 23.53
C ARG A 527 -17.16 3.57 22.43
N ALA A 528 -17.25 2.72 21.40
CA ALA A 528 -16.27 2.70 20.31
C ALA A 528 -16.23 4.02 19.54
N ARG A 529 -17.39 4.60 19.19
CA ARG A 529 -17.49 5.90 18.51
C ARG A 529 -16.95 7.02 19.38
N TYR A 530 -17.34 7.05 20.65
CA TYR A 530 -16.90 8.06 21.59
C TYR A 530 -15.40 8.01 21.85
N SER A 531 -14.82 6.83 22.10
CA SER A 531 -13.37 6.67 22.26
C SER A 531 -12.59 7.18 21.04
N ARG A 532 -13.09 6.93 19.82
CA ARG A 532 -12.48 7.42 18.57
C ARG A 532 -12.62 8.94 18.43
N LEU A 533 -13.79 9.49 18.72
CA LEU A 533 -14.05 10.93 18.69
C LEU A 533 -13.18 11.67 19.72
N TYR A 534 -13.15 11.18 20.96
CA TYR A 534 -12.32 11.71 22.04
C TYR A 534 -10.84 11.74 21.64
N ARG A 535 -10.32 10.63 21.09
CA ARG A 535 -8.94 10.57 20.58
C ARG A 535 -8.69 11.59 19.47
N THR A 536 -9.63 11.71 18.52
CA THR A 536 -9.51 12.65 17.39
C THR A 536 -9.41 14.10 17.88
N LEU A 537 -10.21 14.47 18.87
CA LEU A 537 -10.18 15.81 19.47
C LEU A 537 -8.93 16.02 20.33
N ALA A 538 -8.60 15.07 21.21
CA ALA A 538 -7.43 15.15 22.10
C ALA A 538 -6.11 15.21 21.32
N MET A 539 -5.98 14.49 20.20
CA MET A 539 -4.80 14.56 19.32
C MET A 539 -4.55 15.96 18.75
N LYS A 540 -5.59 16.79 18.62
CA LYS A 540 -5.46 18.17 18.14
C LYS A 540 -5.02 19.13 19.24
N VAL A 541 -4.98 18.71 20.50
CA VAL A 541 -4.58 19.52 21.64
C VAL A 541 -3.17 19.11 22.09
N PRO A 542 -2.12 19.94 21.87
CA PRO A 542 -0.74 19.54 22.13
C PRO A 542 -0.45 19.07 23.56
N SER A 543 -1.08 19.68 24.56
CA SER A 543 -0.92 19.33 25.97
C SER A 543 -1.58 17.99 26.38
N LEU A 544 -2.39 17.38 25.51
CA LEU A 544 -3.05 16.10 25.77
C LEU A 544 -2.38 14.91 25.04
N ARG A 545 -1.22 15.11 24.40
CA ARG A 545 -0.54 14.07 23.60
C ARG A 545 -0.16 12.83 24.43
N ASP A 546 0.31 13.02 25.66
CA ASP A 546 0.69 11.90 26.53
C ASP A 546 -0.54 11.08 26.95
N LEU A 547 -1.66 11.75 27.22
CA LEU A 547 -2.96 11.10 27.51
C LEU A 547 -3.46 10.29 26.31
N VAL A 548 -3.26 10.76 25.08
CA VAL A 548 -3.58 9.99 23.87
C VAL A 548 -2.73 8.71 23.81
N GLY A 549 -1.43 8.79 24.15
CA GLY A 549 -0.55 7.63 24.22
C GLY A 549 -0.97 6.58 25.25
N GLU A 550 -1.53 6.99 26.39
CA GLU A 550 -2.14 6.07 27.37
C GLU A 550 -3.40 5.38 26.83
N LEU A 551 -4.26 6.14 26.14
CA LEU A 551 -5.47 5.63 25.51
C LEU A 551 -5.17 4.65 24.35
N GLU A 552 -4.01 4.77 23.70
CA GLU A 552 -3.52 3.83 22.68
C GLU A 552 -3.02 2.52 23.30
N LYS A 553 -2.33 2.60 24.46
CA LYS A 553 -1.86 1.42 25.20
C LYS A 553 -2.99 0.62 25.87
N GLY A 554 -4.07 1.30 26.27
CA GLY A 554 -5.29 0.67 26.80
C GLY A 554 -6.24 0.10 25.74
N GLY A 555 -5.89 0.21 24.45
CA GLY A 555 -6.79 -0.09 23.31
C GLY A 555 -6.91 -1.57 22.92
N ALA A 556 -6.38 -2.51 23.68
CA ALA A 556 -6.72 -3.92 23.53
C ALA A 556 -8.05 -4.18 24.25
N LEU A 557 -9.16 -3.85 23.59
CA LEU A 557 -10.44 -4.50 23.90
C LEU A 557 -10.23 -6.00 23.67
N LYS A 558 -9.93 -6.69 24.77
CA LYS A 558 -9.79 -8.12 24.88
C LYS A 558 -11.12 -8.72 24.39
N ASP A 559 -11.09 -9.44 23.28
CA ASP A 559 -12.16 -10.37 22.93
C ASP A 559 -12.25 -11.42 24.04
N THR A 560 -13.08 -11.16 25.04
CA THR A 560 -13.52 -12.21 25.95
C THR A 560 -14.48 -13.09 25.16
N LYS A 561 -13.93 -14.20 24.64
CA LYS A 561 -14.70 -15.37 24.25
C LYS A 561 -15.63 -15.73 25.42
N SER A 562 -16.93 -15.63 25.19
CA SER A 562 -17.94 -16.24 26.04
C SER A 562 -17.82 -17.76 25.95
N THR A 563 -17.63 -18.40 27.10
CA THR A 563 -18.03 -19.79 27.35
C THR A 563 -19.53 -19.96 27.21
#